data_AF-A0A8H4LH62-F1
#
_entry.id   AF-A0A8H4LH62-F1
#
_cell.length_a   1.000
_cell.length_b   1.000
_cell.length_c   1.000
_cell.angle_alpha   90.00
_cell.angle_beta   90.00
_cell.angle_gamma   90.00
#
_symmetry.space_group_name_H-M   'P 1'
#
loop_
_entity.id
_entity.type
_entity.pdbx_description
1 polymer ?
#
loop_
_entity_poly.entity_id
_entity_poly.type
_entity_poly.pdbx_seq_one_letter_code
_entity_poly.pdbx_strand_id
1 'polypeptide(L)'
;MLQDVPNLSLVIGYATISWTLGVDTAAMIVCRLLQKMRKDKLSSATPRAEQGLALTPRRLFSLSSTYVTTAESELPRAAAQAPWQPRTNYLSDYWFVKLGRLDRGLQFVREKPESEGKQL
;
A
#
# COMPACT_ATOMS: atom_id res chain seq x y z
N MET A 1 -1.03 0.21 2.13
CA MET A 1 -2.48 0.26 1.83
C MET A 1 -3.07 -1.11 2.07
N LEU A 2 -4.37 -1.22 2.35
CA LEU A 2 -5.05 -2.49 2.64
C LEU A 2 -5.90 -2.91 1.44
N GLN A 3 -5.87 -4.20 1.08
CA GLN A 3 -6.59 -4.70 -0.09
C GLN A 3 -8.10 -4.43 0.02
N ASP A 4 -8.69 -4.01 -1.10
CA ASP A 4 -10.12 -3.71 -1.27
C ASP A 4 -10.67 -2.58 -0.37
N VAL A 5 -9.80 -1.85 0.34
CA VAL A 5 -10.18 -0.65 1.08
C VAL A 5 -9.75 0.61 0.32
N PRO A 6 -10.70 1.46 -0.13
CA PRO A 6 -10.37 2.66 -0.89
C PRO A 6 -9.70 3.72 -0.01
N ASN A 7 -8.71 4.42 -0.56
CA ASN A 7 -8.09 5.62 0.04
C ASN A 7 -7.49 5.42 1.45
N LEU A 8 -7.23 4.18 1.86
CA LEU A 8 -6.61 3.86 3.15
C LEU A 8 -5.12 3.53 3.01
N SER A 9 -4.28 4.27 3.72
CA SER A 9 -2.87 3.93 3.89
C SER A 9 -2.59 3.46 5.31
N LEU A 10 -1.99 2.27 5.41
CA LEU A 10 -1.45 1.71 6.65
C LEU A 10 0.07 1.83 6.58
N VAL A 11 0.66 2.45 7.60
CA VAL A 11 2.10 2.67 7.69
C VAL A 11 2.70 1.66 8.67
N ILE A 12 3.59 0.82 8.15
CA ILE A 12 4.31 -0.19 8.92
C ILE A 12 5.81 0.02 8.65
N GLY A 13 6.57 0.21 9.72
CA GLY A 13 8.03 0.34 9.64
C GLY A 13 8.74 -1.02 9.54
N TYR A 14 10.07 -0.98 9.46
CA TYR A 14 10.87 -2.19 9.51
C TYR A 14 10.87 -2.79 10.92
N ALA A 15 10.87 -4.12 11.00
CA ALA A 15 11.02 -4.85 12.25
C ALA A 15 12.49 -5.01 12.68
N THR A 16 13.41 -5.08 11.72
CA THR A 16 14.85 -5.37 11.94
C THR A 16 15.77 -4.19 11.61
N ILE A 17 15.24 -3.14 10.98
CA ILE A 17 15.93 -1.89 10.65
C ILE A 17 15.18 -0.75 11.38
N SER A 18 15.72 0.46 11.39
CA SER A 18 15.03 1.65 11.93
C SER A 18 13.59 1.75 11.42
N TRP A 19 12.64 1.76 12.35
CA TRP A 19 11.22 1.89 12.06
C TRP A 19 10.92 3.17 11.26
N THR A 20 11.58 4.28 11.61
CA THR A 20 11.42 5.59 10.97
C THR A 20 11.78 5.58 9.49
N LEU A 21 12.77 4.78 9.06
CA LEU A 21 13.10 4.63 7.64
C LEU A 21 11.96 3.96 6.86
N GLY A 22 11.22 3.06 7.52
CA GLY A 22 10.05 2.41 6.93
C GLY A 22 8.89 3.38 6.81
N VAL A 23 8.70 4.23 7.82
CA VAL A 23 7.72 5.32 7.76
C VAL A 23 8.04 6.30 6.64
N ASP A 24 9.30 6.71 6.48
CA ASP A 24 9.71 7.63 5.41
C ASP A 24 9.38 7.07 4.01
N THR A 25 9.75 5.82 3.77
CA THR A 25 9.41 5.12 2.51
C THR A 25 7.90 4.90 2.33
N ALA A 26 7.11 4.80 3.40
CA ALA A 26 5.65 4.78 3.31
C ALA A 26 5.06 6.16 3.01
N ALA A 27 5.57 7.21 3.63
CA ALA A 27 5.15 8.59 3.37
C ALA A 27 5.45 8.99 1.92
N MET A 28 6.62 8.63 1.40
CA MET A 28 6.99 8.89 0.00
C MET A 28 5.99 8.29 -1.01
N ILE A 29 5.60 7.02 -0.85
CA ILE A 29 4.65 6.41 -1.78
C ILE A 29 3.25 7.04 -1.67
N VAL A 30 2.83 7.41 -0.44
CA VAL A 30 1.56 8.10 -0.21
C VAL A 30 1.55 9.47 -0.88
N CYS A 31 2.60 10.27 -0.71
CA CYS A 31 2.72 11.58 -1.35
C CYS A 31 2.72 11.46 -2.89
N ARG A 32 3.46 10.50 -3.47
CA ARG A 32 3.44 10.24 -4.92
C ARG A 32 2.05 9.85 -5.41
N LEU A 33 1.34 9.02 -4.66
CA LEU A 33 -0.02 8.59 -4.98
C LEU A 33 -0.99 9.79 -4.97
N LEU A 34 -0.96 10.61 -3.92
CA LEU A 34 -1.81 11.80 -3.81
C LEU A 34 -1.55 12.81 -4.94
N GLN A 35 -0.28 13.01 -5.31
CA GLN A 35 0.09 13.85 -6.45
C GLN A 35 -0.49 13.31 -7.77
N LYS A 36 -0.39 11.99 -8.00
CA LYS A 36 -0.99 11.34 -9.17
C LYS A 36 -2.51 11.50 -9.18
N MET A 37 -3.18 11.25 -8.06
CA MET A 37 -4.63 11.39 -7.96
C MET A 37 -5.08 12.81 -8.28
N ARG A 38 -4.37 13.82 -7.76
CA ARG A 38 -4.64 15.23 -8.08
C ARG A 38 -4.41 15.57 -9.54
N LYS A 39 -3.32 15.08 -10.14
CA LYS A 39 -2.97 15.33 -11.54
C LYS A 39 -4.00 14.71 -12.50
N ASP A 40 -4.44 13.50 -12.20
CA ASP A 40 -5.28 12.69 -13.09
C ASP A 40 -6.79 12.79 -12.76
N LYS A 41 -7.18 13.67 -11.82
CA LYS A 41 -8.55 13.86 -11.32
C LYS A 41 -9.21 12.55 -10.85
N LEU A 42 -8.52 11.85 -9.96
CA LEU A 42 -8.95 10.56 -9.41
C LEU A 42 -9.51 10.75 -8.00
N SER A 43 -10.71 10.23 -7.76
CA SER A 43 -11.42 10.29 -6.48
C SER A 43 -11.06 9.14 -5.54
N SER A 44 -10.65 8.00 -6.09
CA SER A 44 -10.31 6.82 -5.32
C SER A 44 -9.14 6.04 -5.89
N ALA A 45 -8.29 5.53 -5.00
CA ALA A 45 -7.30 4.51 -5.26
C ALA A 45 -7.55 3.32 -4.32
N THR A 46 -7.84 2.16 -4.89
CA THR A 46 -8.14 0.93 -4.15
C THR A 46 -7.12 -0.15 -4.50
N PRO A 47 -6.38 -0.72 -3.53
CA PRO A 47 -5.46 -1.81 -3.81
C PRO A 47 -6.22 -3.08 -4.14
N ARG A 48 -5.97 -3.66 -5.30
CA ARG A 48 -6.66 -4.86 -5.77
C ARG A 48 -5.69 -5.79 -6.48
N ALA A 49 -5.62 -7.03 -6.01
CA ALA A 49 -4.84 -8.07 -6.65
C ALA A 49 -5.44 -8.39 -8.03
N GLU A 50 -4.57 -8.64 -9.01
CA GLU A 50 -5.01 -9.03 -10.34
C GLU A 50 -5.78 -10.36 -10.27
N GLN A 51 -6.84 -10.48 -11.07
CA GLN A 51 -7.63 -11.71 -11.11
C GLN A 51 -6.74 -12.88 -11.57
N GLY A 52 -6.76 -13.98 -10.82
CA GLY A 52 -5.93 -15.15 -11.09
C GLY A 52 -4.50 -15.08 -10.54
N LEU A 53 -4.08 -13.97 -9.91
CA LEU A 53 -2.79 -13.91 -9.23
C LEU A 53 -2.84 -14.72 -7.94
N ALA A 54 -2.19 -15.88 -7.94
CA ALA A 54 -2.02 -16.69 -6.75
C ALA A 54 -1.06 -15.99 -5.77
N LEU A 55 -1.62 -15.42 -4.70
CA LEU A 55 -0.84 -14.82 -3.61
C LEU A 55 -0.42 -15.91 -2.63
N THR A 56 0.88 -16.14 -2.50
CA THR A 56 1.45 -17.04 -1.49
C THR A 56 1.57 -16.30 -0.17
N PRO A 57 0.87 -16.72 0.90
CA PRO A 57 0.94 -16.05 2.20
C PRO A 57 2.37 -15.97 2.72
N ARG A 58 2.72 -14.83 3.33
CA ARG A 58 4.00 -14.61 4.00
C ARG A 58 3.76 -13.87 5.31
N ARG A 59 4.61 -14.13 6.32
CA ARG A 59 4.58 -13.40 7.59
C ARG A 59 4.86 -11.92 7.34
N LEU A 60 4.07 -11.04 7.95
CA LEU A 60 4.24 -9.59 7.88
C LEU A 60 5.55 -9.15 8.56
N PHE A 61 5.87 -9.76 9.70
CA PHE A 61 7.09 -9.53 10.46
C PHE A 61 7.92 -10.81 10.56
N SER A 62 9.23 -10.71 10.35
CA SER A 62 10.18 -11.81 10.56
C SER A 62 10.68 -11.84 12.00
N LEU A 63 9.78 -11.88 12.97
CA LEU A 63 10.09 -11.92 14.41
C LEU A 63 9.70 -13.27 15.01
N SER A 64 10.50 -13.76 15.96
CA SER A 64 10.29 -15.02 16.69
C SER A 64 9.64 -14.84 18.06
N SER A 65 9.41 -13.62 18.50
CA SER A 65 8.80 -13.34 19.81
C SER A 65 7.38 -13.89 19.91
N THR A 66 7.06 -14.50 21.06
CA THR A 66 5.77 -15.19 21.27
C THR A 66 4.55 -14.28 21.07
N TYR A 67 4.64 -13.00 21.43
CA TYR A 67 3.52 -12.06 21.23
C TYR A 67 3.22 -11.82 19.73
N VAL A 68 4.23 -11.89 18.86
CA VAL A 68 4.04 -11.75 17.40
C VAL A 68 3.44 -13.03 16.82
N THR A 69 3.91 -14.20 17.26
CA THR A 69 3.36 -15.48 16.80
C THR A 69 1.91 -15.66 17.24
N THR A 70 1.58 -15.25 18.47
CA THR A 70 0.20 -15.32 18.98
C THR A 70 -0.74 -14.37 18.23
N ALA A 71 -0.28 -13.16 17.90
CA ALA A 71 -1.07 -12.17 17.18
C ALA A 71 -1.08 -12.37 15.66
N GLU A 72 -0.40 -13.39 15.13
CA GLU A 72 -0.20 -13.55 13.68
C GLU A 72 -1.50 -13.67 12.89
N SER A 73 -2.54 -14.28 13.47
CA SER A 73 -3.87 -14.38 12.86
C SER A 73 -4.62 -13.05 12.80
N GLU A 74 -4.29 -12.11 13.68
CA GLU A 74 -4.93 -10.79 13.80
C GLU A 74 -4.25 -9.72 12.91
N LEU A 75 -3.05 -10.03 12.40
CA LEU A 75 -2.31 -9.10 11.55
C LEU A 75 -2.82 -9.09 10.11
N PRO A 76 -2.66 -7.97 9.39
CA PRO A 76 -2.87 -7.94 7.95
C PRO A 76 -2.02 -9.00 7.24
N ARG A 77 -2.63 -9.70 6.29
CA ARG A 77 -1.93 -10.69 5.47
C ARG A 77 -0.95 -10.01 4.52
N ALA A 78 0.24 -10.58 4.39
CA ALA A 78 1.21 -10.23 3.37
C ALA A 78 1.42 -11.41 2.41
N ALA A 79 1.98 -11.15 1.24
CA ALA A 79 2.25 -12.15 0.22
C ALA A 79 3.70 -12.14 -0.25
N ALA A 80 4.16 -13.21 -0.90
CA ALA A 80 5.47 -13.26 -1.52
C ALA A 80 5.56 -12.44 -2.83
N GLN A 81 4.41 -12.09 -3.43
CA GLN A 81 4.32 -11.39 -4.71
C GLN A 81 4.12 -9.88 -4.50
N ALA A 82 4.79 -9.06 -5.32
CA ALA A 82 4.63 -7.61 -5.27
C ALA A 82 3.25 -7.21 -5.85
N PRO A 83 2.65 -6.09 -5.41
CA PRO A 83 3.08 -5.18 -4.35
C PRO A 83 2.76 -5.61 -2.90
N TRP A 84 2.25 -6.82 -2.66
CA TRP A 84 1.86 -7.31 -1.31
C TRP A 84 3.02 -7.84 -0.45
N GLN A 85 4.26 -7.55 -0.83
CA GLN A 85 5.44 -8.02 -0.08
C GLN A 85 5.69 -7.18 1.17
N PRO A 86 6.09 -7.82 2.29
CA PRO A 86 6.58 -7.11 3.45
C PRO A 86 7.94 -6.46 3.15
N ARG A 87 8.27 -5.40 3.88
CA ARG A 87 9.51 -4.63 3.71
C ARG A 87 10.68 -5.33 4.40
N THR A 88 11.81 -5.40 3.72
CA THR A 88 12.99 -6.10 4.24
C THR A 88 14.29 -5.31 4.07
N ASN A 89 14.36 -4.40 3.09
CA ASN A 89 15.60 -3.71 2.76
C ASN A 89 15.33 -2.28 2.32
N TYR A 90 15.82 -1.33 3.12
CA TYR A 90 15.60 0.10 2.90
C TYR A 90 15.99 0.59 1.50
N LEU A 91 17.15 0.18 0.97
CA LEU A 91 17.61 0.67 -0.33
C LEU A 91 16.70 0.15 -1.45
N SER A 92 16.38 -1.15 -1.43
CA SER A 92 15.46 -1.75 -2.40
C SER A 92 14.07 -1.10 -2.32
N ASP A 93 13.55 -0.94 -1.11
CA ASP A 93 12.24 -0.34 -0.86
C ASP A 93 12.20 1.14 -1.26
N TYR A 94 13.28 1.89 -1.02
CA TYR A 94 13.43 3.28 -1.46
C TYR A 94 13.39 3.40 -2.98
N TRP A 95 14.15 2.57 -3.70
CA TRP A 95 14.13 2.55 -5.16
C TRP A 95 12.78 2.12 -5.73
N PHE A 96 12.15 1.09 -5.12
CA PHE A 96 10.81 0.66 -5.48
C PHE A 96 9.79 1.78 -5.28
N VAL A 97 9.86 2.49 -4.15
CA VAL A 97 8.95 3.61 -3.86
C VAL A 97 9.22 4.81 -4.76
N LYS A 98 10.46 5.05 -5.21
CA LYS A 98 10.82 6.20 -6.05
C LYS A 98 10.54 5.97 -7.53
N LEU A 99 10.85 4.79 -8.04
CA LEU A 99 10.77 4.43 -9.47
C LEU A 99 9.61 3.50 -9.81
N GLY A 100 9.03 2.85 -8.81
CA GLY A 100 7.92 1.92 -8.99
C GLY A 100 6.69 2.60 -9.59
N ARG A 101 6.00 1.84 -10.44
CA ARG A 101 4.77 2.24 -11.11
C ARG A 101 3.59 2.11 -10.14
N LEU A 102 2.81 3.18 -10.01
CA LEU A 102 1.59 3.18 -9.20
C LEU A 102 0.42 2.47 -9.87
N ASP A 103 0.51 2.15 -11.16
CA ASP A 103 -0.60 1.51 -11.89
C ASP A 103 -0.71 0.01 -11.63
N ARG A 104 0.31 -0.62 -11.01
CA ARG A 104 0.30 -2.05 -10.70
C ARG A 104 -0.31 -2.30 -9.32
N GLY A 105 -1.41 -3.06 -9.29
CA GLY A 105 -2.10 -3.44 -8.05
C GLY A 105 -2.97 -2.34 -7.43
N LEU A 106 -3.21 -1.24 -8.15
CA LEU A 106 -4.15 -0.20 -7.78
C LEU A 106 -5.24 -0.06 -8.84
N GLN A 107 -6.49 -0.07 -8.40
CA GLN A 107 -7.65 0.31 -9.19
C GLN A 107 -8.01 1.75 -8.87
N PHE A 108 -8.11 2.59 -9.90
CA PHE A 108 -8.46 4.00 -9.77
C PHE A 108 -9.89 4.28 -10.20
N VAL A 109 -10.55 5.21 -9.51
CA VAL A 109 -11.86 5.76 -9.90
C VAL A 109 -11.69 7.25 -10.17
N ARG A 110 -12.27 7.74 -11.27
CA ARG A 110 -12.25 9.17 -11.61
C ARG A 110 -13.20 9.96 -10.72
N GLU A 111 -12.91 11.24 -10.52
CA GLU A 111 -13.89 12.16 -9.92
C GLU A 111 -15.15 12.20 -10.79
N LYS A 112 -16.32 12.15 -10.14
CA LYS A 112 -17.59 12.38 -10.82
C LYS A 112 -17.60 13.86 -11.24
N PRO A 113 -17.94 14.20 -12.51
CA PRO A 113 -18.10 15.59 -12.87
C PRO A 113 -19.14 16.20 -11.94
N GLU A 114 -18.78 17.35 -11.35
CA GLU A 114 -19.66 18.16 -10.53
C GLU A 114 -20.92 18.42 -11.37
N SER A 115 -22.04 17.82 -10.96
CA SER A 115 -23.31 18.04 -11.66
C SER A 115 -23.60 19.53 -11.58
N GLU A 116 -23.66 20.18 -12.75
CA GLU A 116 -24.08 21.57 -12.89
C GLU A 116 -25.28 21.85 -11.99
N GLY A 117 -25.21 22.97 -11.29
CA GLY A 117 -26.05 23.29 -10.15
C GLY A 117 -27.52 22.94 -10.35
N LYS A 118 -28.13 22.45 -9.27
CA LYS A 118 -29.55 22.74 -9.02
C LYS A 118 -29.72 24.26 -9.07
N GLN A 119 -30.05 24.78 -10.25
CA GLN A 119 -30.76 26.03 -10.38
C GLN A 119 -32.15 25.78 -9.80
N LEU A 120 -32.38 26.29 -8.60
CA LEU A 120 -33.70 26.66 -8.10
C LEU A 120 -33.85 28.16 -8.31
#